data_AF-A0A395RJ41-F1
#
_entry.id   AF-A0A395RJ41-F1
#
_cell.length_a   1.000
_cell.length_b   1.000
_cell.length_c   1.000
_cell.angle_alpha   90.00
_cell.angle_beta   90.00
_cell.angle_gamma   90.00
#
_symmetry.space_group_name_H-M   'P 1'
#
loop_
_entity.id
_entity.type
_entity.pdbx_description
1 polymer ?
#
loop_
_entity_poly.entity_id
_entity_poly.type
_entity_poly.pdbx_seq_one_letter_code
_entity_poly.pdbx_strand_id
1 'polypeptide(L)'
;MPMEATLSRQHHAQQLLRNCLSLERHFNAWFQLVNRPSYGYPMAYWADEIINPGGLLPFSNLYSFKDGNTGLAFLYYWMTQIVFHQCIENLHQIMYQPAIDAYPDMWPNLPYDLQIDITQYQHGRLFAADICRGLDSVLHETVQPDMLMLPMKIAMNFYKDIHATSQDGLMEIMWIDNFRSRLVEKGQHVAGVLQSQKWSEVATF
;
A
#
# COMPACT_ATOMS: atom_id res chain seq x y z
N MET A 1 -20.78 6.28 -18.30
CA MET A 1 -21.58 7.40 -17.78
C MET A 1 -21.43 7.41 -16.26
N PRO A 2 -21.08 8.55 -15.62
CA PRO A 2 -21.14 8.63 -14.16
C PRO A 2 -22.57 8.37 -13.67
N MET A 3 -22.74 7.58 -12.61
CA MET A 3 -24.05 7.33 -12.02
C MET A 3 -24.61 8.61 -11.39
N GLU A 4 -25.91 8.83 -11.55
CA GLU A 4 -26.61 9.96 -10.95
C GLU A 4 -26.48 9.95 -9.42
N ALA A 5 -26.41 11.14 -8.82
CA ALA A 5 -26.34 11.32 -7.37
C ALA A 5 -27.75 11.17 -6.77
N THR A 6 -28.17 9.93 -6.52
CA THR A 6 -29.47 9.58 -5.93
C THR A 6 -29.35 9.21 -4.45
N LEU A 7 -30.47 9.27 -3.71
CA LEU A 7 -30.56 8.80 -2.33
C LEU A 7 -30.18 7.32 -2.20
N SER A 8 -30.55 6.50 -3.18
CA SER A 8 -30.19 5.08 -3.23
C SER A 8 -28.67 4.89 -3.29
N ARG A 9 -27.99 5.65 -4.15
CA ARG A 9 -26.52 5.61 -4.27
C ARG A 9 -25.84 6.08 -2.97
N GLN A 10 -26.34 7.12 -2.34
CA GLN A 10 -25.84 7.58 -1.04
C GLN A 10 -26.01 6.52 0.04
N HIS A 11 -27.19 5.89 0.14
CA HIS A 11 -27.44 4.83 1.12
C HIS A 11 -26.51 3.63 0.91
N HIS A 12 -26.24 3.26 -0.34
CA HIS A 12 -25.27 2.21 -0.66
C HIS A 12 -23.84 2.62 -0.26
N ALA A 13 -23.43 3.86 -0.54
CA ALA A 13 -22.13 4.37 -0.13
C ALA A 13 -21.96 4.36 1.40
N GLN A 14 -23.01 4.70 2.15
CA GLN A 14 -23.01 4.61 3.62
C GLN A 14 -22.78 3.17 4.10
N GLN A 15 -23.46 2.18 3.50
CA GLN A 15 -23.26 0.78 3.85
C GLN A 15 -21.83 0.30 3.54
N LEU A 16 -21.28 0.68 2.38
CA LEU A 16 -19.91 0.36 2.03
C LEU A 16 -18.91 1.01 3.00
N LEU A 17 -19.12 2.27 3.38
CA LEU A 17 -18.24 2.95 4.33
C LEU A 17 -18.24 2.23 5.69
N ARG A 18 -19.40 1.78 6.20
CA ARG A 18 -19.46 0.97 7.44
C ARG A 18 -18.60 -0.29 7.35
N ASN A 19 -18.67 -0.98 6.21
CA ASN A 19 -17.87 -2.18 5.98
C ASN A 19 -16.38 -1.84 5.93
N CYS A 20 -16.02 -0.74 5.27
CA CYS A 20 -14.64 -0.25 5.25
C CYS A 20 -14.12 0.06 6.66
N LEU A 21 -14.85 0.84 7.46
CA LEU A 21 -14.45 1.18 8.83
C LEU A 21 -14.33 -0.07 9.73
N SER A 22 -15.14 -1.10 9.49
CA SER A 22 -15.00 -2.39 10.18
C SER A 22 -13.70 -3.11 9.77
N LEU A 23 -13.41 -3.21 8.48
CA LEU A 23 -12.18 -3.84 7.97
C LEU A 23 -10.92 -3.09 8.40
N GLU A 24 -10.97 -1.76 8.45
CA GLU A 24 -9.88 -0.91 8.93
C GLU A 24 -9.44 -1.30 10.35
N ARG A 25 -10.39 -1.57 11.25
CA ARG A 25 -10.09 -2.03 12.61
C ARG A 25 -9.33 -3.35 12.62
N HIS A 26 -9.64 -4.25 11.70
CA HIS A 26 -8.94 -5.53 11.58
C HIS A 26 -7.52 -5.34 11.04
N PHE A 27 -7.34 -4.48 10.04
CA PHE A 27 -6.01 -4.13 9.53
C PHE A 27 -5.14 -3.48 10.61
N ASN A 28 -5.70 -2.52 11.35
CA ASN A 28 -5.00 -1.86 12.46
C ASN A 28 -4.67 -2.86 13.58
N ALA A 29 -5.60 -3.74 13.95
CA ALA A 29 -5.34 -4.77 14.95
C ALA A 29 -4.21 -5.73 14.52
N TRP A 30 -4.19 -6.14 13.24
CA TRP A 30 -3.11 -6.96 12.69
C TRP A 30 -1.76 -6.24 12.75
N PHE A 31 -1.70 -4.98 12.31
CA PHE A 31 -0.45 -4.20 12.31
C PHE A 31 0.10 -4.01 13.72
N GLN A 32 -0.77 -3.70 14.69
CA GLN A 32 -0.41 -3.56 16.10
C GLN A 32 0.09 -4.88 16.70
N LEU A 33 -0.54 -6.01 16.33
CA LEU A 33 -0.13 -7.33 16.78
C LEU A 33 1.26 -7.71 16.28
N VAL A 34 1.53 -7.51 14.99
CA VAL A 34 2.79 -7.90 14.35
C VAL A 34 3.95 -6.99 14.75
N ASN A 35 3.69 -5.72 15.05
CA ASN A 35 4.71 -4.77 15.50
C ASN A 35 4.93 -4.73 17.01
N ARG A 36 4.19 -5.53 17.79
CA ARG A 36 4.35 -5.55 19.24
C ARG A 36 5.66 -6.26 19.60
N PRO A 37 6.64 -5.56 20.23
CA PRO A 37 7.82 -6.24 20.75
C PRO A 37 7.41 -7.21 21.86
N SER A 38 7.94 -8.44 21.79
CA SER A 38 7.71 -9.47 22.80
C SER A 38 9.04 -9.94 23.37
N TYR A 39 9.04 -10.39 24.63
CA TYR A 39 10.23 -10.91 25.29
C TYR A 39 10.79 -12.10 24.49
N GLY A 40 12.00 -11.93 23.94
CA GLY A 40 12.71 -12.96 23.18
C GLY A 40 12.43 -13.01 21.67
N TYR A 41 11.51 -12.19 21.14
CA TYR A 41 11.27 -12.09 19.69
C TYR A 41 11.73 -10.72 19.17
N PRO A 42 12.64 -10.67 18.18
CA PRO A 42 13.05 -9.41 17.56
C PRO A 42 11.86 -8.75 16.84
N MET A 43 11.93 -7.43 16.66
CA MET A 43 10.93 -6.68 15.88
C MET A 43 10.78 -7.29 14.47
N ALA A 44 9.56 -7.26 13.94
CA ALA A 44 9.26 -7.82 12.62
C ALA A 44 10.03 -7.11 11.48
N TYR A 45 10.31 -5.83 11.67
CA TYR A 45 11.21 -5.04 10.85
C TYR A 45 11.88 -3.94 11.68
N TRP A 46 12.95 -3.37 11.16
CA TRP A 46 13.64 -2.22 11.76
C TRP A 46 14.14 -1.26 10.69
N ALA A 47 14.34 -0.01 11.08
CA ALA A 47 14.97 1.01 10.29
C ALA A 47 16.49 0.90 10.41
N ASP A 48 17.19 0.76 9.29
CA ASP A 48 18.64 0.78 9.27
C ASP A 48 19.13 2.22 9.48
N GLU A 49 20.13 2.43 10.34
CA GLU A 49 20.74 3.75 10.47
C GLU A 49 21.39 4.14 9.15
N ILE A 50 20.92 5.24 8.54
CA ILE A 50 21.53 5.70 7.29
C ILE A 50 22.96 6.19 7.59
N ILE A 51 23.95 5.46 7.11
CA ILE A 51 25.22 6.05 6.69
C ILE A 51 24.96 6.56 5.27
N ASN A 52 24.80 7.88 5.08
CA ASN A 52 24.47 8.47 3.77
C ASN A 52 25.75 9.07 3.18
N PRO A 53 26.56 8.35 2.40
CA PRO A 53 27.75 8.94 1.80
C PRO A 53 27.35 9.57 0.45
N GLY A 54 26.31 10.41 0.42
CA GLY A 54 25.97 11.14 -0.81
C GLY A 54 24.56 11.71 -1.01
N GLY A 55 23.58 11.51 -0.11
CA GLY A 55 22.26 12.16 -0.25
C GLY A 55 21.35 11.58 -1.36
N LEU A 56 21.60 10.33 -1.78
CA LEU A 56 20.94 9.71 -2.94
C LEU A 56 19.59 9.04 -2.62
N LEU A 57 19.23 8.91 -1.35
CA LEU A 57 17.95 8.31 -0.92
C LEU A 57 16.91 9.40 -0.66
N PRO A 58 15.70 9.33 -1.26
CA PRO A 58 14.61 10.26 -0.96
C PRO A 58 13.90 9.94 0.36
N PHE A 59 14.42 9.00 1.15
CA PHE A 59 13.82 8.51 2.38
C PHE A 59 14.79 8.62 3.57
N SER A 60 14.25 8.68 4.78
CA SER A 60 15.02 8.86 6.02
C SER A 60 15.80 7.61 6.47
N ASN A 61 15.42 6.42 6.00
CA ASN A 61 16.17 5.15 6.12
C ASN A 61 15.54 4.06 5.27
N LEU A 62 16.27 2.96 5.10
CA LEU A 62 15.73 1.73 4.54
C LEU A 62 15.26 0.80 5.67
N TYR A 63 14.38 -0.12 5.31
CA TYR A 63 13.90 -1.14 6.22
C TYR A 63 14.56 -2.48 5.93
N SER A 64 14.93 -3.15 7.01
CA SER A 64 15.30 -4.56 7.04
C SER A 64 14.22 -5.35 7.77
N PHE A 65 13.91 -6.54 7.26
CA PHE A 65 12.89 -7.42 7.82
C PHE A 65 13.53 -8.65 8.45
N LYS A 66 12.80 -9.29 9.38
CA LYS A 66 13.19 -10.57 9.95
C LYS A 66 13.42 -11.65 8.88
N ASP A 67 12.56 -11.67 7.85
CA ASP A 67 12.61 -12.59 6.72
C ASP A 67 11.80 -12.02 5.54
N GLY A 68 12.00 -12.59 4.35
CA GLY A 68 11.34 -12.14 3.12
C GLY A 68 9.80 -12.23 3.17
N ASN A 69 9.24 -13.23 3.86
CA ASN A 69 7.78 -13.39 3.98
C ASN A 69 7.16 -12.29 4.84
N THR A 70 7.83 -11.96 5.96
CA THR A 70 7.44 -10.86 6.83
C THR A 70 7.46 -9.55 6.04
N GLY A 71 8.54 -9.29 5.29
CA GLY A 71 8.63 -8.11 4.45
C GLY A 71 7.55 -8.04 3.36
N LEU A 72 7.26 -9.14 2.67
CA LEU A 72 6.15 -9.21 1.72
C LEU A 72 4.80 -8.87 2.38
N ALA A 73 4.54 -9.40 3.58
CA ALA A 73 3.30 -9.11 4.31
C ALA A 73 3.16 -7.62 4.61
N PHE A 74 4.23 -6.94 5.03
CA PHE A 74 4.23 -5.49 5.25
C PHE A 74 4.06 -4.69 3.97
N LEU A 75 4.76 -5.05 2.89
CA LEU A 75 4.61 -4.37 1.60
C LEU A 75 3.17 -4.46 1.07
N TYR A 76 2.54 -5.62 1.18
CA TYR A 76 1.14 -5.80 0.80
C TYR A 76 0.19 -5.06 1.72
N TYR A 77 0.46 -5.04 3.02
CA TYR A 77 -0.32 -4.24 3.97
C TYR A 77 -0.31 -2.75 3.59
N TRP A 78 0.86 -2.14 3.43
CA TRP A 78 0.98 -0.72 3.09
C TRP A 78 0.36 -0.41 1.72
N MET A 79 0.56 -1.28 0.74
CA MET A 79 -0.09 -1.19 -0.57
C MET A 79 -1.62 -1.20 -0.44
N THR A 80 -2.17 -2.12 0.35
CA THR A 80 -3.60 -2.19 0.61
C THR A 80 -4.10 -0.92 1.30
N GLN A 81 -3.37 -0.36 2.27
CA GLN A 81 -3.76 0.88 2.95
C GLN A 81 -3.89 2.05 1.97
N ILE A 82 -2.97 2.22 1.02
CA ILE A 82 -3.05 3.29 0.00
C ILE A 82 -4.36 3.22 -0.78
N VAL A 83 -4.68 2.03 -1.32
CA VAL A 83 -5.89 1.83 -2.14
C VAL A 83 -7.15 1.96 -1.28
N PHE A 84 -7.10 1.43 -0.06
CA PHE A 84 -8.23 1.39 0.85
C PHE A 84 -8.59 2.78 1.39
N HIS A 85 -7.59 3.58 1.74
CA HIS A 85 -7.79 4.97 2.18
C HIS A 85 -8.40 5.81 1.06
N GLN A 86 -7.90 5.67 -0.18
CA GLN A 86 -8.50 6.34 -1.34
C GLN A 86 -9.97 5.94 -1.54
N CYS A 87 -10.31 4.67 -1.29
CA CYS A 87 -11.70 4.20 -1.36
C CYS A 87 -12.58 4.89 -0.30
N ILE A 88 -12.10 5.00 0.94
CA ILE A 88 -12.79 5.70 2.02
C ILE A 88 -12.98 7.18 1.68
N GLU A 89 -11.95 7.84 1.17
CA GLU A 89 -12.03 9.24 0.73
C GLU A 89 -13.07 9.45 -0.37
N ASN A 90 -13.09 8.57 -1.37
CA ASN A 90 -14.07 8.63 -2.44
C ASN A 90 -15.50 8.38 -1.93
N LEU A 91 -15.70 7.39 -1.05
CA LEU A 91 -17.01 7.12 -0.45
C LEU A 91 -17.49 8.30 0.41
N HIS A 92 -16.58 8.88 1.19
CA HIS A 92 -16.85 10.08 1.97
C HIS A 92 -17.32 11.21 1.05
N GLN A 93 -16.59 11.53 -0.03
CA GLN A 93 -17.01 12.55 -0.99
C GLN A 93 -18.40 12.27 -1.59
N ILE A 94 -18.70 11.02 -1.96
CA ILE A 94 -20.01 10.62 -2.50
C ILE A 94 -21.14 10.88 -1.50
N MET A 95 -20.89 10.62 -0.21
CA MET A 95 -21.89 10.77 0.84
C MET A 95 -22.27 12.23 1.12
N TYR A 96 -21.42 13.19 0.76
CA TYR A 96 -21.71 14.63 0.87
C TYR A 96 -22.20 15.26 -0.45
N GLN A 97 -22.33 14.49 -1.53
CA GLN A 97 -22.91 15.01 -2.79
C GLN A 97 -24.41 15.26 -2.60
N PRO A 98 -24.97 16.38 -3.10
CA PRO A 98 -26.41 16.62 -3.02
C PRO A 98 -27.19 15.61 -3.88
N ALA A 99 -28.25 15.04 -3.32
CA ALA A 99 -29.08 14.06 -4.03
C ALA A 99 -30.14 14.75 -4.89
N ILE A 100 -30.20 14.39 -6.18
CA ILE A 100 -31.12 15.01 -7.15
C ILE A 100 -32.60 14.65 -6.89
N ASP A 101 -32.83 13.50 -6.28
CA ASP A 101 -34.15 12.92 -5.98
C ASP A 101 -34.62 13.22 -4.54
N ALA A 102 -33.87 14.04 -3.79
CA ALA A 102 -34.16 14.39 -2.40
C ALA A 102 -34.79 15.78 -2.22
N TYR A 103 -35.22 16.45 -3.30
CA TYR A 103 -35.84 17.77 -3.22
C TYR A 103 -37.08 17.76 -2.30
N PRO A 104 -37.23 18.75 -1.38
CA PRO A 104 -36.39 19.94 -1.19
C PRO A 104 -35.12 19.74 -0.34
N ASP A 105 -35.06 18.67 0.46
CA ASP A 105 -33.98 18.38 1.41
C ASP A 105 -32.81 17.63 0.74
N MET A 106 -32.16 18.29 -0.20
CA MET A 106 -31.08 17.72 -1.03
C MET A 106 -29.78 17.44 -0.26
N TRP A 107 -29.65 17.95 0.97
CA TRP A 107 -28.46 17.79 1.81
C TRP A 107 -28.62 16.61 2.77
N PRO A 108 -27.66 15.67 2.81
CA PRO A 108 -27.79 14.46 3.60
C PRO A 108 -27.59 14.72 5.09
N ASN A 109 -28.52 14.22 5.92
CA ASN A 109 -28.32 14.08 7.36
C ASN A 109 -27.53 12.79 7.63
N LEU A 110 -26.22 12.94 7.83
CA LEU A 110 -25.32 11.81 8.06
C LEU A 110 -25.43 11.25 9.48
N PRO A 111 -25.60 9.91 9.62
CA PRO A 111 -25.48 9.24 10.91
C PRO A 111 -24.15 9.55 11.61
N TYR A 112 -24.17 9.70 12.94
CA TYR A 112 -22.97 10.03 13.73
C TYR A 112 -21.83 9.02 13.56
N ASP A 113 -22.12 7.75 13.34
CA ASP A 113 -21.13 6.68 13.11
C ASP A 113 -20.35 6.84 11.79
N LEU A 114 -20.82 7.73 10.91
CA LEU A 114 -20.23 8.00 9.59
C LEU A 114 -19.58 9.38 9.49
N GLN A 115 -19.63 10.18 10.57
CA GLN A 115 -18.95 11.46 10.67
C GLN A 115 -17.47 11.23 11.05
N ILE A 116 -16.72 10.64 10.10
CA ILE A 116 -15.31 10.32 10.27
C ILE A 116 -14.43 11.55 10.02
N ASP A 117 -13.28 11.59 10.70
CA ASP A 117 -12.23 12.56 10.41
C ASP A 117 -11.44 12.10 9.18
N ILE A 118 -11.70 12.76 8.04
CA ILE A 118 -11.12 12.38 6.75
C ILE A 118 -9.59 12.54 6.69
N THR A 119 -9.03 13.39 7.54
CA THR A 119 -7.58 13.64 7.57
C THR A 119 -6.78 12.39 7.95
N GLN A 120 -7.43 11.45 8.66
CA GLN A 120 -6.84 10.16 9.04
C GLN A 120 -6.58 9.25 7.83
N TYR A 121 -7.19 9.51 6.69
CA TYR A 121 -7.05 8.71 5.48
C TYR A 121 -6.01 9.28 4.49
N GLN A 122 -5.54 10.50 4.70
CA GLN A 122 -4.63 11.22 3.80
C GLN A 122 -3.14 10.82 3.96
N HIS A 123 -2.87 9.67 4.58
CA HIS A 123 -1.52 9.17 4.90
C HIS A 123 -0.84 8.38 3.76
N GLY A 124 -1.36 8.47 2.52
CA GLY A 124 -0.85 7.69 1.38
C GLY A 124 0.66 7.83 1.16
N ARG A 125 1.23 9.02 1.41
CA ARG A 125 2.68 9.26 1.24
C ARG A 125 3.53 8.49 2.24
N LEU A 126 3.05 8.32 3.47
CA LEU A 126 3.76 7.51 4.48
C LEU A 126 3.83 6.06 4.04
N PHE A 127 2.70 5.48 3.63
CA PHE A 127 2.67 4.10 3.14
C PHE A 127 3.49 3.90 1.86
N ALA A 128 3.44 4.85 0.92
CA ALA A 128 4.24 4.78 -0.29
C ALA A 128 5.75 4.84 0.01
N ALA A 129 6.16 5.68 0.97
CA ALA A 129 7.52 5.73 1.45
C ALA A 129 7.91 4.42 2.15
N ASP A 130 7.06 3.87 3.02
CA ASP A 130 7.32 2.60 3.71
C ASP A 130 7.50 1.43 2.73
N ILE A 131 6.69 1.38 1.67
CA ILE A 131 6.89 0.42 0.56
C ILE A 131 8.31 0.59 0.00
N CYS A 132 8.68 1.79 -0.45
CA CYS A 132 10.00 2.03 -1.04
C CYS A 132 11.15 1.65 -0.10
N ARG A 133 11.02 1.97 1.19
CA ARG A 133 12.05 1.69 2.20
C ARG A 133 12.26 0.19 2.40
N GLY A 134 11.22 -0.63 2.21
CA GLY A 134 11.31 -2.09 2.36
C GLY A 134 11.65 -2.87 1.09
N LEU A 135 11.46 -2.29 -0.10
CA LEU A 135 11.54 -3.03 -1.37
C LEU A 135 12.88 -3.75 -1.61
N ASP A 136 14.02 -3.10 -1.32
CA ASP A 136 15.35 -3.70 -1.54
C ASP A 136 15.63 -4.87 -0.59
N SER A 137 15.26 -4.76 0.69
CA SER A 137 15.43 -5.86 1.65
C SER A 137 14.62 -7.09 1.23
N VAL A 138 13.36 -6.90 0.82
CA VAL A 138 12.52 -8.01 0.37
C VAL A 138 13.01 -8.60 -0.95
N LEU A 139 13.51 -7.77 -1.88
CA LEU A 139 14.09 -8.25 -3.14
C LEU A 139 15.30 -9.16 -2.91
N HIS A 140 16.11 -8.86 -1.89
CA HIS A 140 17.26 -9.68 -1.53
C HIS A 140 16.82 -11.06 -1.01
N GLU A 141 15.89 -11.08 -0.07
CA GLU A 141 15.44 -12.27 0.67
C GLU A 141 14.44 -13.16 -0.10
N THR A 142 13.66 -12.60 -1.02
CA THR A 142 12.60 -13.35 -1.71
C THR A 142 13.12 -14.25 -2.83
N VAL A 143 12.47 -15.41 -2.98
CA VAL A 143 12.58 -16.29 -4.15
C VAL A 143 11.48 -16.04 -5.20
N GLN A 144 10.50 -15.17 -4.87
CA GLN A 144 9.39 -14.78 -5.74
C GLN A 144 9.45 -13.26 -6.02
N PRO A 145 10.38 -12.80 -6.86
CA PRO A 145 10.54 -11.37 -7.12
C PRO A 145 9.30 -10.73 -7.76
N ASP A 146 8.51 -11.50 -8.52
CA ASP A 146 7.26 -11.06 -9.14
C ASP A 146 6.23 -10.50 -8.15
N MET A 147 6.22 -10.97 -6.90
CA MET A 147 5.35 -10.46 -5.82
C MET A 147 5.63 -8.99 -5.48
N LEU A 148 6.81 -8.45 -5.81
CA LEU A 148 7.16 -7.04 -5.55
C LEU A 148 6.59 -6.08 -6.60
N MET A 149 6.13 -6.59 -7.74
CA MET A 149 5.61 -5.77 -8.84
C MET A 149 4.41 -4.93 -8.42
N LEU A 150 3.49 -5.52 -7.65
CA LEU A 150 2.24 -4.84 -7.31
C LEU A 150 2.45 -3.73 -6.26
N PRO A 151 3.13 -3.97 -5.11
CA PRO A 151 3.45 -2.89 -4.17
C PRO A 151 4.27 -1.76 -4.82
N MET A 152 5.29 -2.12 -5.61
CA MET A 152 6.10 -1.16 -6.36
C MET A 152 5.25 -0.28 -7.29
N LYS A 153 4.33 -0.89 -8.05
CA LYS A 153 3.47 -0.17 -9.00
C LYS A 153 2.49 0.76 -8.30
N ILE A 154 1.94 0.36 -7.16
CA ILE A 154 1.03 1.20 -6.38
C ILE A 154 1.78 2.43 -5.83
N ALA A 155 2.97 2.25 -5.24
CA ALA A 155 3.80 3.38 -4.80
C ALA A 155 4.18 4.30 -5.98
N MET A 156 4.58 3.73 -7.12
CA MET A 156 4.88 4.50 -8.33
C MET A 156 3.70 5.34 -8.81
N ASN A 157 2.51 4.75 -8.91
CA ASN A 157 1.31 5.46 -9.34
C ASN A 157 0.97 6.59 -8.36
N PHE A 158 1.06 6.32 -7.05
CA PHE A 158 0.83 7.32 -6.01
C PHE A 158 1.76 8.54 -6.18
N TYR A 159 3.07 8.33 -6.34
CA TYR A 159 3.99 9.45 -6.55
C TYR A 159 3.80 10.15 -7.91
N LYS A 160 3.38 9.44 -8.96
CA LYS A 160 3.01 10.06 -10.24
C LYS A 160 1.80 10.98 -10.11
N ASP A 161 0.80 10.59 -9.32
CA ASP A 161 -0.39 11.39 -9.08
C ASP A 161 -0.04 12.65 -8.25
N ILE A 162 0.86 12.52 -7.25
CA ILE A 162 1.42 13.66 -6.52
C ILE A 162 2.20 14.57 -7.47
N HIS A 163 3.09 14.03 -8.30
CA HIS A 163 3.87 14.84 -9.23
C HIS A 163 2.97 15.59 -10.22
N ALA A 164 1.91 14.94 -10.73
CA ALA A 164 0.97 15.57 -11.65
C ALA A 164 0.20 16.73 -11.00
N THR A 165 -0.04 16.67 -9.69
CA THR A 165 -0.85 17.66 -8.97
C THR A 165 -0.02 18.76 -8.30
N SER A 166 1.18 18.46 -7.81
CA SER A 166 2.00 19.39 -7.01
C SER A 166 3.47 19.51 -7.43
N GLN A 167 3.91 18.84 -8.50
CA GLN A 167 5.32 18.75 -8.93
C GLN A 167 6.28 18.21 -7.85
N ASP A 168 5.76 17.48 -6.87
CA ASP A 168 6.54 16.78 -5.82
C ASP A 168 6.66 15.29 -6.17
N GLY A 169 7.52 14.53 -5.47
CA GLY A 169 7.63 13.07 -5.64
C GLY A 169 8.57 12.61 -6.75
N LEU A 170 9.28 13.52 -7.43
CA LEU A 170 10.17 13.17 -8.56
C LEU A 170 11.33 12.25 -8.12
N MET A 171 11.91 12.50 -6.95
CA MET A 171 13.04 11.71 -6.46
C MET A 171 12.60 10.28 -6.13
N GLU A 172 11.41 10.11 -5.56
CA GLU A 172 10.80 8.82 -5.27
C GLU A 172 10.48 8.06 -6.56
N ILE A 173 9.96 8.74 -7.60
CA ILE A 173 9.75 8.14 -8.93
C ILE A 173 11.06 7.61 -9.50
N MET A 174 12.12 8.42 -9.51
CA MET A 174 13.44 8.02 -10.00
C MET A 174 14.02 6.84 -9.21
N TRP A 175 13.82 6.84 -7.88
CA TRP A 175 14.25 5.74 -7.03
C TRP A 175 13.52 4.43 -7.39
N ILE A 176 12.20 4.48 -7.58
CA ILE A 176 11.41 3.29 -7.94
C ILE A 176 11.78 2.79 -9.35
N ASP A 177 12.05 3.69 -10.30
CA ASP A 177 12.52 3.29 -11.64
C ASP A 177 13.88 2.57 -11.58
N ASN A 178 14.80 3.03 -10.73
CA ASN A 178 16.06 2.31 -10.48
C ASN A 178 15.83 0.95 -9.82
N PHE A 179 14.90 0.86 -8.86
CA PHE A 179 14.52 -0.40 -8.24
C PHE A 179 13.95 -1.40 -9.27
N ARG A 180 13.13 -0.92 -10.22
CA ARG A 180 12.58 -1.76 -11.29
C ARG A 180 13.65 -2.48 -12.09
N SER A 181 14.78 -1.85 -12.37
CA SER A 181 15.92 -2.50 -13.05
C SER A 181 16.49 -3.66 -12.21
N ARG A 182 16.69 -3.45 -10.90
CA ARG A 182 17.16 -4.51 -9.98
C ARG A 182 16.17 -5.66 -9.88
N LEU A 183 14.88 -5.35 -9.90
CA LEU A 183 13.81 -6.34 -9.88
C LEU A 183 13.84 -7.24 -11.13
N VAL A 184 14.03 -6.65 -12.31
CA VAL A 184 14.16 -7.39 -13.58
C VAL A 184 15.40 -8.30 -13.55
N GLU A 185 16.53 -7.79 -13.08
CA GLU A 185 17.78 -8.56 -12.94
C GLU A 185 17.59 -9.79 -12.03
N LYS A 186 17.01 -9.59 -10.84
CA LYS A 186 16.68 -10.70 -9.91
C LYS A 186 15.74 -11.72 -10.57
N GLY A 187 14.72 -11.25 -11.30
CA GLY A 187 13.79 -12.11 -12.02
C GLY A 187 14.49 -12.97 -13.08
N GLN A 188 15.39 -12.38 -13.87
CA GLN A 188 16.20 -13.10 -14.85
C GLN A 188 17.12 -14.12 -14.19
N HIS A 189 17.74 -13.75 -13.06
CA HIS A 189 18.59 -14.66 -12.29
C HIS A 189 17.81 -15.89 -11.80
N VAL A 190 16.64 -15.69 -11.17
CA VAL A 190 15.78 -16.79 -10.69
C VAL A 190 15.33 -17.68 -11.86
N ALA A 191 14.92 -17.09 -12.99
CA ALA A 191 14.54 -17.85 -14.17
C ALA A 191 15.71 -18.70 -14.73
N GLY A 192 16.92 -18.13 -14.77
CA GLY A 192 18.13 -18.85 -15.20
C GLY A 192 18.46 -20.04 -14.31
N VAL A 193 18.36 -19.87 -12.98
CA VAL A 193 18.55 -20.96 -12.02
C VAL A 193 17.54 -22.09 -12.27
N LEU A 194 16.26 -21.77 -12.44
CA LEU A 194 15.20 -22.76 -12.70
C LEU A 194 15.39 -23.51 -14.02
N GLN A 195 15.88 -22.83 -15.06
CA GLN A 195 16.18 -23.45 -16.35
C GLN A 195 17.41 -24.37 -16.30
N SER A 196 18.38 -24.08 -15.44
CA SER A 196 19.59 -24.92 -15.27
C SER A 196 19.35 -26.22 -14.51
N GLN A 197 18.23 -26.35 -13.80
CA GLN A 197 17.87 -27.55 -13.04
C GLN A 197 17.42 -28.66 -13.99
N LYS A 198 18.01 -29.86 -13.89
CA LYS A 198 17.53 -31.06 -14.59
C LYS A 198 16.37 -31.64 -13.79
N TRP A 199 15.15 -31.40 -14.26
CA TRP A 199 13.89 -31.84 -13.64
C TRP A 199 13.63 -33.35 -13.76
N SER A 200 14.64 -34.21 -13.57
CA SER A 200 14.54 -35.65 -13.85
C SER A 200 14.10 -36.53 -12.68
N GLU A 201 13.77 -35.99 -11.50
CA GLU A 201 13.47 -36.82 -10.31
C GLU A 201 12.19 -36.43 -9.53
N VAL A 202 11.22 -35.74 -10.15
CA VAL A 202 9.93 -35.44 -9.47
C VAL A 202 8.81 -36.41 -9.87
N ALA A 203 9.07 -37.36 -10.78
CA ALA A 203 8.06 -38.33 -11.25
C ALA A 203 8.20 -39.74 -10.65
N THR A 204 8.93 -39.90 -9.53
CA THR A 204 9.02 -41.18 -8.80
C THR A 204 8.64 -41.00 -7.33
N PHE A 205 7.36 -40.71 -7.10
CA PHE A 205 6.67 -41.01 -5.84
C PHE A 205 5.24 -41.44 -6.14
#